data_AF-A0A800NBF2-F1
#
_entry.id   AF-A0A800NBF2-F1
#
_cell.length_a   1.000
_cell.length_b   1.000
_cell.length_c   1.000
_cell.angle_alpha   90.00
_cell.angle_beta   90.00
_cell.angle_gamma   90.00
#
_symmetry.space_group_name_H-M   'P 1'
#
loop_
_entity.id
_entity.type
_entity.pdbx_description
1 polymer ?
#
loop_
_entity_poly.entity_id
_entity_poly.type
_entity_poly.pdbx_seq_one_letter_code
_entity_poly.pdbx_strand_id
1 'polypeptide(L)'
;MKIKQFIMIMLALVFCSIITTNVAASNNNEENKIPNFPKTKSLNNRYFSYFISELYHKEIMEAIQSYYKGEGITPKGYGPYEDPDNEMASIYFGNDFSDKYSYMLKISLLPTTDDSKVLGRDTLYFAVEPGRQFKKNLPKDYPPIKLIKYEHKELSKK
;
A
#
# COMPACT_ATOMS: atom_id res chain seq x y z
N MET A 1 47.59 -6.88 -7.74
CA MET A 1 46.75 -5.92 -7.00
C MET A 1 47.22 -5.90 -5.55
N LYS A 2 47.62 -4.74 -5.01
CA LYS A 2 48.25 -4.67 -3.68
C LYS A 2 47.19 -4.88 -2.60
N ILE A 3 47.50 -5.58 -1.50
CA ILE A 3 46.59 -5.83 -0.35
C ILE A 3 45.81 -4.58 0.08
N LYS A 4 46.43 -3.39 -0.02
CA LYS A 4 45.80 -2.09 0.25
C LYS A 4 44.57 -1.78 -0.64
N GLN A 5 44.59 -2.18 -1.92
CA GLN A 5 43.44 -2.02 -2.83
C GLN A 5 42.29 -2.96 -2.47
N PHE A 6 42.59 -4.18 -2.00
CA PHE A 6 41.56 -5.15 -1.58
C PHE A 6 40.84 -4.70 -0.31
N ILE A 7 41.58 -4.14 0.66
CA ILE A 7 41.01 -3.59 1.90
C ILE A 7 40.11 -2.38 1.59
N MET A 8 40.52 -1.52 0.66
CA MET A 8 39.74 -0.34 0.28
C MET A 8 38.43 -0.70 -0.44
N ILE A 9 38.44 -1.74 -1.28
CA ILE A 9 37.25 -2.26 -1.96
C ILE A 9 36.28 -2.92 -0.96
N MET A 10 36.80 -3.68 0.01
CA MET A 10 35.98 -4.25 1.09
C MET A 10 35.34 -3.16 1.98
N LEU A 11 36.06 -2.10 2.31
CA LEU A 11 35.50 -0.98 3.09
C LEU A 11 34.38 -0.23 2.34
N ALA A 12 34.51 -0.08 1.02
CA ALA A 12 33.50 0.58 0.18
C ALA A 12 32.21 -0.26 0.02
N LEU A 13 32.33 -1.59 0.03
CA LEU A 13 31.20 -2.52 -0.05
C LEU A 13 30.37 -2.56 1.25
N VAL A 14 31.01 -2.41 2.42
CA VAL A 14 30.29 -2.32 3.70
C VAL A 14 29.50 -1.01 3.81
N PHE A 15 29.99 0.08 3.20
CA PHE A 15 29.32 1.39 3.24
C PHE A 15 28.05 1.49 2.37
N CYS A 16 27.82 0.56 1.44
CA CYS A 16 26.63 0.59 0.56
C CYS A 16 25.40 -0.13 1.15
N SER A 17 25.48 -0.71 2.34
CA SER A 17 24.44 -1.63 2.85
C SER A 17 23.45 -1.02 3.86
N ILE A 18 23.43 0.31 4.04
CA ILE A 18 22.50 0.95 4.99
C ILE A 18 21.80 2.15 4.36
N ILE A 19 21.05 1.90 3.28
CA ILE A 19 19.91 2.76 2.97
C ILE A 19 18.67 1.87 3.08
N THR A 20 18.32 1.51 4.32
CA THR A 20 16.96 1.14 4.63
C THR A 20 16.12 2.40 4.42
N THR A 21 15.40 2.47 3.31
CA THR A 21 14.27 3.38 3.18
C THR A 21 13.26 2.95 4.23
N ASN A 22 13.36 3.54 5.42
CA ASN A 22 12.25 3.56 6.36
C ASN A 22 11.13 4.31 5.64
N VAL A 23 10.24 3.55 5.01
CA VAL A 23 8.88 4.01 4.77
C VAL A 23 8.35 4.28 6.18
N ALA A 24 8.40 5.54 6.58
CA ALA A 24 7.80 5.95 7.82
C ALA A 24 6.31 5.66 7.69
N ALA A 25 5.83 4.64 8.40
CA ALA A 25 4.45 4.59 8.82
C ALA A 25 4.23 5.88 9.63
N SER A 26 3.66 6.88 8.97
CA SER A 26 3.33 8.15 9.58
C SER A 26 2.23 7.91 10.60
N ASN A 27 2.64 7.63 11.84
CA ASN A 27 1.80 7.75 13.03
C ASN A 27 1.50 9.24 13.24
N ASN A 28 0.57 9.79 12.47
CA ASN A 28 -0.02 11.07 12.80
C ASN A 28 -1.24 10.79 13.67
N ASN A 29 -1.12 11.13 14.96
CA ASN A 29 -2.15 11.01 16.00
C ASN A 29 -3.34 11.99 15.83
N GLU A 30 -3.67 12.40 14.60
CA GLU A 30 -5.03 12.83 14.30
C GLU A 30 -5.72 11.59 13.75
N GLU A 31 -6.70 11.09 14.49
CA GLU A 31 -7.52 9.96 14.09
C GLU A 31 -8.27 10.37 12.82
N ASN A 32 -7.64 10.18 11.65
CA ASN A 32 -8.22 10.53 10.36
C ASN A 32 -9.54 9.78 10.27
N LYS A 33 -10.64 10.52 10.35
CA LYS A 33 -11.98 9.95 10.35
C LYS A 33 -12.17 9.21 9.03
N ILE A 34 -12.27 7.89 9.08
CA ILE A 34 -12.58 7.09 7.90
C ILE A 34 -14.03 7.37 7.53
N PRO A 35 -14.31 7.94 6.33
CA PRO A 35 -15.66 8.29 5.93
C PRO A 35 -16.46 7.03 5.59
N ASN A 36 -17.78 7.19 5.52
CA ASN A 36 -18.65 6.15 5.00
C ASN A 36 -18.53 6.12 3.47
N PHE A 37 -17.96 5.04 2.94
CA PHE A 37 -17.83 4.87 1.50
C PHE A 37 -19.21 4.65 0.84
N PRO A 38 -19.47 5.29 -0.32
CA PRO A 38 -20.73 5.12 -1.03
C PRO A 38 -20.87 3.67 -1.52
N LYS A 39 -22.08 3.11 -1.36
CA LYS A 39 -22.43 1.76 -1.84
C LYS A 39 -22.84 1.71 -3.32
N THR A 40 -22.75 2.83 -4.03
CA THR A 40 -23.28 2.97 -5.39
C THR A 40 -22.37 2.28 -6.40
N LYS A 41 -22.86 1.17 -6.97
CA LYS A 41 -22.16 0.29 -7.92
C LYS A 41 -21.77 0.93 -9.27
N SER A 42 -22.19 2.17 -9.58
CA SER A 42 -21.94 2.76 -10.90
C SER A 42 -20.46 3.08 -11.15
N LEU A 43 -19.77 3.62 -10.14
CA LEU A 43 -18.33 3.86 -10.19
C LEU A 43 -17.54 2.66 -9.66
N ASN A 44 -18.03 2.04 -8.60
CA ASN A 44 -17.35 0.96 -7.90
C ASN A 44 -17.78 -0.40 -8.47
N ASN A 45 -17.27 -0.74 -9.66
CA ASN A 45 -17.49 -2.04 -10.27
C ASN A 45 -16.17 -2.84 -10.35
N ARG A 46 -16.27 -4.10 -10.79
CA ARG A 46 -15.11 -5.01 -10.90
C ARG A 46 -14.00 -4.48 -11.81
N TYR A 47 -14.32 -3.79 -12.91
CA TYR A 47 -13.31 -3.23 -13.81
C TYR A 47 -12.62 -2.02 -13.19
N PHE A 48 -13.37 -1.16 -12.51
CA PHE A 48 -12.80 -0.07 -11.72
C PHE A 48 -11.86 -0.62 -10.64
N SER A 49 -12.28 -1.68 -9.96
CA SER A 49 -11.45 -2.37 -8.97
C SER A 49 -10.11 -2.84 -9.55
N TYR A 50 -10.12 -3.48 -10.72
CA TYR A 50 -8.88 -3.89 -11.40
C TYR A 50 -8.02 -2.71 -11.83
N PHE A 51 -8.64 -1.66 -12.38
CA PHE A 51 -7.90 -0.45 -12.75
C PHE A 51 -7.19 0.18 -11.54
N ILE A 52 -7.88 0.28 -10.40
CA ILE A 52 -7.30 0.85 -9.17
C ILE A 52 -6.19 -0.06 -8.62
N SER A 53 -6.36 -1.39 -8.61
CA SER A 53 -5.33 -2.29 -8.11
C SER A 53 -4.05 -2.25 -8.95
N GLU A 54 -4.18 -2.11 -10.27
CA GLU A 54 -3.03 -1.94 -11.17
C GLU A 54 -2.38 -0.56 -11.01
N LEU A 55 -3.19 0.51 -10.97
CA LEU A 55 -2.71 1.88 -10.85
C LEU A 55 -1.88 2.10 -9.57
N TYR A 56 -2.28 1.48 -8.47
CA TYR A 56 -1.61 1.60 -7.17
C TYR A 56 -0.91 0.32 -6.73
N HIS A 57 -0.58 -0.56 -7.67
CA HIS A 57 0.00 -1.89 -7.36
C HIS A 57 1.21 -1.77 -6.44
N LYS A 58 2.08 -0.81 -6.72
CA LYS A 58 3.29 -0.57 -5.94
C LYS A 58 2.97 -0.21 -4.50
N GLU A 59 2.12 0.80 -4.27
CA GLU A 59 1.78 1.27 -2.93
C GLU A 59 0.98 0.24 -2.12
N ILE A 60 0.12 -0.52 -2.80
CA ILE A 60 -0.58 -1.66 -2.22
C ILE A 60 0.42 -2.72 -1.74
N MET A 61 1.34 -3.16 -2.62
CA MET A 61 2.32 -4.18 -2.29
C MET A 61 3.29 -3.72 -1.20
N GLU A 62 3.73 -2.46 -1.22
CA GLU A 62 4.57 -1.88 -0.17
C GLU A 62 3.86 -1.91 1.20
N ALA A 63 2.57 -1.53 1.24
CA ALA A 63 1.79 -1.56 2.48
C ALA A 63 1.60 -2.99 3.02
N ILE A 64 1.22 -3.93 2.14
CA ILE A 64 1.04 -5.34 2.47
C ILE A 64 2.36 -5.95 2.98
N GLN A 65 3.45 -5.77 2.23
CA GLN A 65 4.75 -6.31 2.62
C GLN A 65 5.25 -5.70 3.93
N SER A 66 5.00 -4.41 4.17
CA SER A 66 5.36 -3.76 5.43
C SER A 66 4.64 -4.37 6.63
N TYR A 67 3.35 -4.73 6.48
CA TYR A 67 2.59 -5.38 7.55
C TYR A 67 3.15 -6.78 7.85
N TYR A 68 3.25 -7.63 6.83
CA TYR A 68 3.67 -9.03 6.99
C TYR A 68 5.16 -9.21 7.29
N LYS A 69 5.99 -8.20 7.05
CA LYS A 69 7.40 -8.22 7.46
C LYS A 69 7.55 -8.42 8.97
N GLY A 70 6.63 -7.88 9.77
CA GLY A 70 6.61 -8.11 11.23
C GLY A 70 6.35 -9.57 11.60
N GLU A 71 5.61 -10.28 10.76
CA GLU A 71 5.24 -11.69 10.93
C GLU A 71 6.26 -12.67 10.31
N GLY A 72 7.36 -12.15 9.72
CA GLY A 72 8.33 -12.97 8.99
C GLY A 72 7.79 -13.58 7.70
N ILE A 73 6.66 -13.07 7.18
CA ILE A 73 6.02 -13.53 5.94
C ILE A 73 6.35 -12.53 4.83
N THR A 74 6.61 -13.03 3.62
CA THR A 74 6.81 -12.18 2.43
C THR A 74 5.67 -12.42 1.44
N PRO A 75 4.64 -11.56 1.43
CA PRO A 75 3.60 -11.59 0.41
C PRO A 75 4.16 -11.26 -0.97
N LYS A 76 3.61 -11.93 -1.98
CA LYS A 76 4.10 -11.92 -3.37
C LYS A 76 3.08 -11.39 -4.36
N GLY A 77 1.82 -11.34 -3.93
CA GLY A 77 0.74 -10.72 -4.67
C GLY A 77 -0.52 -10.71 -3.84
N TYR A 78 -1.64 -10.56 -4.53
CA TYR A 78 -2.97 -10.69 -3.98
C TYR A 78 -3.85 -11.43 -4.98
N GLY A 79 -4.63 -12.37 -4.47
CA GLY A 79 -5.52 -13.21 -5.26
C GLY A 79 -6.76 -12.46 -5.76
N PRO A 80 -7.46 -13.04 -6.75
CA PRO A 80 -8.74 -12.53 -7.19
C PRO A 80 -9.73 -12.55 -6.01
N TYR A 81 -10.53 -11.49 -5.89
CA TYR A 81 -11.61 -11.46 -4.92
C TYR A 81 -12.70 -12.45 -5.36
N GLU A 82 -12.96 -13.46 -4.53
CA GLU A 82 -13.82 -14.60 -4.89
C GLU A 82 -15.31 -14.26 -4.96
N ASP A 83 -15.71 -13.11 -4.42
CA ASP A 83 -17.11 -12.68 -4.39
C ASP A 83 -17.37 -11.62 -5.47
N PRO A 84 -18.08 -11.98 -6.55
CA PRO A 84 -18.39 -11.05 -7.64
C PRO A 84 -19.32 -9.90 -7.21
N ASP A 85 -19.98 -10.01 -6.06
CA ASP A 85 -20.84 -8.96 -5.50
C ASP A 85 -20.10 -8.01 -4.56
N ASN A 86 -18.85 -8.31 -4.19
CA ASN A 86 -18.04 -7.48 -3.31
C ASN A 86 -16.96 -6.71 -4.10
N GLU A 87 -16.99 -5.39 -3.94
CA GLU A 87 -16.09 -4.45 -4.59
C GLU A 87 -14.70 -4.52 -3.94
N MET A 88 -13.64 -4.70 -4.74
CA MET A 88 -12.26 -4.66 -4.22
C MET A 88 -11.81 -3.23 -3.95
N ALA A 89 -12.32 -2.26 -4.72
CA ALA A 89 -12.00 -0.85 -4.51
C ALA A 89 -13.27 0.00 -4.49
N SER A 90 -13.32 0.92 -3.52
CA SER A 90 -14.33 1.97 -3.45
C SER A 90 -13.66 3.32 -3.27
N ILE A 91 -14.21 4.35 -3.90
CA ILE A 91 -13.73 5.73 -3.78
C ILE A 91 -14.71 6.58 -2.98
N TYR A 92 -14.18 7.48 -2.17
CA TYR A 92 -14.93 8.51 -1.48
C TYR A 92 -14.37 9.88 -1.86
N PHE A 93 -15.22 10.73 -2.41
CA PHE A 93 -14.92 12.13 -2.72
C PHE A 93 -15.46 13.02 -1.60
N GLY A 94 -14.57 13.74 -0.94
CA GLY A 94 -14.91 14.64 0.16
C GLY A 94 -13.66 15.30 0.72
N ASN A 95 -13.84 16.31 1.56
CA ASN A 95 -12.76 17.08 2.21
C ASN A 95 -12.75 16.92 3.73
N ASP A 96 -13.63 16.06 4.27
CA ASP A 96 -13.77 15.79 5.70
C ASP A 96 -12.64 14.93 6.28
N PHE A 97 -11.83 14.30 5.43
CA PHE A 97 -10.65 13.51 5.85
C PHE A 97 -9.32 14.23 5.58
N SER A 98 -9.25 15.18 4.65
CA SER A 98 -8.04 15.96 4.37
C SER A 98 -8.29 17.14 3.43
N ASP A 99 -7.54 18.22 3.62
CA ASP A 99 -7.39 19.35 2.70
C ASP A 99 -6.28 19.14 1.64
N LYS A 100 -5.43 18.11 1.79
CA LYS A 100 -4.25 17.86 0.94
C LYS A 100 -4.48 16.86 -0.18
N TYR A 101 -5.56 16.10 -0.11
CA TYR A 101 -5.87 14.97 -0.98
C TYR A 101 -7.28 15.10 -1.54
N SER A 102 -7.45 14.75 -2.81
CA SER A 102 -8.71 14.89 -3.52
C SER A 102 -9.74 13.80 -3.19
N TYR A 103 -9.30 12.59 -2.84
CA TYR A 103 -10.20 11.49 -2.49
C TYR A 103 -9.55 10.45 -1.58
N MET A 104 -10.38 9.64 -0.95
CA MET A 104 -9.95 8.44 -0.22
C MET A 104 -10.33 7.18 -1.01
N LEU A 105 -9.41 6.23 -1.09
CA LEU A 105 -9.62 4.88 -1.60
C LEU A 105 -9.72 3.92 -0.43
N LYS A 106 -10.70 3.02 -0.50
CA LYS A 106 -10.75 1.80 0.29
C LYS A 106 -10.46 0.64 -0.65
N ILE A 107 -9.46 -0.18 -0.33
CA ILE A 107 -9.04 -1.32 -1.14
C ILE A 107 -9.06 -2.58 -0.26
N SER A 108 -9.86 -3.58 -0.62
CA SER A 108 -9.93 -4.87 0.07
C SER A 108 -9.38 -5.99 -0.82
N LEU A 109 -8.38 -6.72 -0.32
CA LEU A 109 -7.61 -7.71 -1.06
C LEU A 109 -7.37 -8.98 -0.25
N LEU A 110 -6.94 -10.04 -0.94
CA LEU A 110 -6.53 -11.32 -0.36
C LEU A 110 -5.04 -11.54 -0.65
N PRO A 111 -4.11 -11.06 0.20
CA PRO A 111 -2.68 -11.26 -0.03
C PRO A 111 -2.31 -12.74 -0.10
N THR A 112 -1.34 -13.06 -0.96
CA THR A 112 -0.87 -14.42 -1.19
C THR A 112 0.64 -14.54 -1.10
N THR A 113 1.11 -15.71 -0.67
CA THR A 113 2.53 -16.13 -0.76
C THR A 113 2.84 -16.79 -2.11
N ASP A 114 4.11 -17.17 -2.33
CA ASP A 114 4.57 -17.83 -3.57
C ASP A 114 3.80 -19.12 -3.90
N ASP A 115 3.35 -19.84 -2.88
CA ASP A 115 2.54 -21.07 -2.97
C ASP A 115 1.04 -20.80 -3.15
N SER A 116 0.65 -19.55 -3.45
CA SER A 116 -0.75 -19.10 -3.58
C SER A 116 -1.60 -19.26 -2.32
N LYS A 117 -0.97 -19.48 -1.15
CA LYS A 117 -1.69 -19.51 0.12
C LYS A 117 -2.20 -18.10 0.47
N VAL A 118 -3.50 -18.00 0.71
CA VAL A 118 -4.13 -16.75 1.16
C VAL A 118 -3.80 -16.50 2.62
N LEU A 119 -3.33 -15.28 2.91
CA LEU A 119 -2.87 -14.88 4.24
C LEU A 119 -3.97 -14.26 5.11
N GLY A 120 -5.09 -13.87 4.50
CA GLY A 120 -6.21 -13.22 5.16
C GLY A 120 -6.95 -12.28 4.22
N ARG A 121 -7.81 -11.45 4.78
CA ARG A 121 -8.40 -10.30 4.09
C ARG A 121 -7.80 -9.03 4.64
N ASP A 122 -7.18 -8.27 3.75
CA ASP A 122 -6.63 -6.97 4.07
C ASP A 122 -7.54 -5.87 3.55
N THR A 123 -7.64 -4.78 4.29
CA THR A 123 -8.32 -3.55 3.88
C THR A 123 -7.40 -2.36 4.10
N LEU A 124 -7.07 -1.67 3.01
CA LEU A 124 -6.19 -0.52 2.97
C LEU A 124 -7.02 0.74 2.69
N TYR A 125 -6.72 1.81 3.43
CA TYR A 125 -7.32 3.12 3.21
C TYR A 125 -6.23 4.08 2.78
N PHE A 126 -6.31 4.58 1.56
CA PHE A 126 -5.35 5.53 0.99
C PHE A 126 -5.99 6.88 0.78
N ALA A 127 -5.28 7.96 1.12
CA ALA A 127 -5.62 9.31 0.67
C ALA A 127 -4.80 9.63 -0.59
N VAL A 128 -5.45 10.16 -1.63
CA VAL A 128 -4.82 10.30 -2.95
C VAL A 128 -4.99 11.70 -3.52
N GLU A 129 -3.91 12.22 -4.08
CA GLU A 129 -3.92 13.42 -4.90
C GLU A 129 -3.47 13.07 -6.33
N PRO A 130 -4.42 12.83 -7.25
CA PRO A 130 -4.11 12.35 -8.60
C PRO A 130 -3.24 13.34 -9.39
N GLY A 131 -3.37 14.66 -9.16
CA GLY A 131 -2.56 15.68 -9.81
C GLY A 131 -1.07 15.61 -9.46
N ARG A 132 -0.67 14.76 -8.52
CA ARG A 132 0.72 14.53 -8.10
C ARG A 132 1.29 13.20 -8.61
N GLN A 133 0.48 12.26 -9.12
CA GLN A 133 0.93 10.89 -9.43
C GLN A 133 2.12 10.81 -10.39
N PHE A 134 2.20 11.72 -11.36
CA PHE A 134 3.29 11.75 -12.34
C PHE A 134 4.32 12.87 -12.08
N LYS A 135 4.22 13.55 -10.93
CA LYS A 135 5.16 14.64 -10.57
C LYS A 135 6.41 14.05 -9.93
N LYS A 136 7.57 14.51 -10.40
CA LYS A 136 8.88 14.19 -9.80
C LYS A 136 9.21 15.22 -8.72
N ASN A 137 10.06 14.84 -7.77
CA ASN A 137 10.60 15.72 -6.72
C ASN A 137 9.54 16.39 -5.84
N LEU A 138 8.46 15.67 -5.50
CA LEU A 138 7.47 16.16 -4.56
C LEU A 138 8.05 16.33 -3.16
N PRO A 139 7.67 17.37 -2.40
CA PRO A 139 8.00 17.47 -0.98
C PRO A 139 7.46 16.24 -0.23
N LYS A 140 8.20 15.78 0.79
CA LYS A 140 7.83 14.59 1.58
C LYS A 140 6.44 14.68 2.22
N ASP A 141 6.01 15.88 2.59
CA ASP A 141 4.72 16.12 3.24
C ASP A 141 3.53 16.17 2.26
N TYR A 142 3.81 16.08 0.95
CA TYR A 142 2.82 16.12 -0.12
C TYR A 142 3.00 14.95 -1.10
N PRO A 143 2.99 13.69 -0.61
CA PRO A 143 3.08 12.54 -1.49
C PRO A 143 1.81 12.46 -2.37
N PRO A 144 1.88 11.77 -3.52
CA PRO A 144 0.74 11.60 -4.40
C PRO A 144 -0.32 10.64 -3.83
N ILE A 145 0.10 9.77 -2.91
CA ILE A 145 -0.75 8.82 -2.21
C ILE A 145 -0.15 8.57 -0.82
N LYS A 146 -1.00 8.40 0.19
CA LYS A 146 -0.59 8.11 1.57
C LYS A 146 -1.50 7.03 2.16
N LEU A 147 -0.90 6.00 2.76
CA LEU A 147 -1.63 5.02 3.56
C LEU A 147 -2.10 5.69 4.86
N ILE A 148 -3.42 5.69 5.08
CA ILE A 148 -4.08 6.27 6.25
C ILE A 148 -4.37 5.21 7.30
N LYS A 149 -4.84 4.04 6.86
CA LYS A 149 -5.18 2.92 7.74
C LYS A 149 -4.97 1.58 7.04
N TYR A 150 -4.56 0.60 7.81
CA TYR A 150 -4.43 -0.80 7.39
C TYR A 150 -5.21 -1.68 8.37
N GLU A 151 -6.06 -2.55 7.85
CA GLU A 151 -6.83 -3.51 8.63
C GLU A 151 -6.56 -4.92 8.08
N HIS A 152 -6.23 -5.86 8.96
CA HIS A 152 -6.09 -7.26 8.62
C HIS A 152 -7.17 -8.07 9.34
N LYS A 153 -7.76 -9.02 8.61
CA LYS A 153 -8.70 -10.01 9.16
C LYS A 153 -8.29 -11.40 8.72
N GLU A 154 -8.00 -12.27 9.67
CA GLU A 154 -7.78 -13.69 9.40
C GLU A 154 -9.03 -14.31 8.75
N LEU A 155 -8.80 -15.22 7.79
CA LEU A 155 -9.89 -16.05 7.27
C LEU A 155 -10.21 -17.11 8.31
N SER A 156 -11.49 -17.21 8.70
CA SER A 156 -11.94 -18.30 9.57
C SER A 156 -11.62 -19.64 8.88
N LYS A 157 -10.85 -20.49 9.53
CA LYS A 157 -10.67 -21.88 9.09
C LYS A 157 -12.06 -22.53 9.09
N LYS A 158 -12.55 -22.90 7.90
CA LYS A 158 -13.69 -23.80 7.78
C LYS A 158 -13.25 -25.22 8.08
#